data_AF-A0A2I0JRN0-F1
#
_entry.id   AF-A0A2I0JRN0-F1
#
_cell.length_a   1.000
_cell.length_b   1.000
_cell.length_c   1.000
_cell.angle_alpha   90.00
_cell.angle_beta   90.00
_cell.angle_gamma   90.00
#
_symmetry.space_group_name_H-M   'P 1'
#
loop_
_entity.id
_entity.type
_entity.pdbx_description
1 polymer ?
#
loop_
_entity_poly.entity_id
_entity_poly.type
_entity_poly.pdbx_seq_one_letter_code
_entity_poly.pdbx_strand_id
1 'polypeptide(L)'
;MDIVGINQDEQDAIFRVVAAILHLGNVNFVKGNEVDSSKLKDEKSLHHLRTAAGLLMCDEKALEDSLCKRVIVTPDGNITKPLDPDLATLSRDALSKTVYSRLFDWIVEKINISIGQDPDAASLIGVLDIYGFESFKVN
;
A
#
# COMPACT_ATOMS: atom_id res chain seq x y z
N MET A 1 -5.84 21.17 -1.12
CA MET A 1 -6.77 20.53 -2.09
C MET A 1 -8.21 20.94 -1.81
N ASP A 2 -8.42 22.11 -1.20
CA ASP A 2 -9.75 22.49 -0.69
C ASP A 2 -10.75 22.82 -1.79
N ILE A 3 -10.26 23.31 -2.94
CA ILE A 3 -11.09 23.62 -4.13
C ILE A 3 -11.81 22.36 -4.66
N VAL A 4 -11.21 21.19 -4.50
CA VAL A 4 -11.77 19.89 -4.93
C VAL A 4 -12.42 19.13 -3.76
N GLY A 5 -12.78 19.83 -2.68
CA GLY A 5 -13.51 19.24 -1.56
C GLY A 5 -12.69 18.27 -0.69
N ILE A 6 -11.36 18.40 -0.73
CA ILE A 6 -10.44 17.64 0.15
C ILE A 6 -9.90 18.60 1.20
N ASN A 7 -10.39 18.46 2.44
CA ASN A 7 -10.05 19.38 3.54
C ASN A 7 -8.63 19.11 4.11
N GLN A 8 -8.22 19.91 5.10
CA GLN A 8 -6.87 19.79 5.68
C GLN A 8 -6.64 18.44 6.38
N ASP A 9 -7.61 17.93 7.13
CA ASP A 9 -7.48 16.63 7.83
C ASP A 9 -7.34 15.48 6.83
N GLU A 10 -8.07 15.54 5.72
CA GLU A 10 -7.98 14.60 4.61
C GLU A 10 -6.62 14.69 3.89
N GLN A 11 -6.10 15.91 3.69
CA GLN A 11 -4.76 16.12 3.13
C GLN A 11 -3.68 15.53 4.04
N ASP A 12 -3.77 15.76 5.34
CA ASP A 12 -2.86 15.19 6.32
C ASP A 12 -2.95 13.66 6.35
N ALA A 13 -4.16 13.09 6.18
CA ALA A 13 -4.36 11.66 6.04
C ALA A 13 -3.72 11.10 4.75
N ILE A 14 -3.87 11.78 3.61
CA ILE A 14 -3.19 11.42 2.35
C ILE A 14 -1.68 11.37 2.57
N PHE A 15 -1.10 12.44 3.13
CA PHE A 15 0.35 12.51 3.37
C PHE A 15 0.82 11.44 4.33
N ARG A 16 0.04 11.14 5.37
CA ARG A 16 0.33 10.05 6.32
C ARG A 16 0.39 8.69 5.62
N VAL A 17 -0.55 8.39 4.72
CA VAL A 17 -0.58 7.13 3.95
C VAL A 17 0.62 7.05 3.00
N VAL A 18 0.93 8.13 2.27
CA VAL A 18 2.09 8.16 1.37
C VAL A 18 3.40 8.00 2.15
N ALA A 19 3.55 8.69 3.29
CA ALA A 19 4.70 8.53 4.16
C ALA A 19 4.84 7.08 4.65
N ALA A 20 3.74 6.43 5.04
CA ALA A 20 3.76 5.03 5.45
C ALA A 20 4.27 4.10 4.34
N ILE A 21 3.85 4.32 3.09
CA ILE A 21 4.32 3.57 1.92
C ILE A 21 5.84 3.77 1.71
N LEU A 22 6.33 5.01 1.84
CA LEU A 22 7.76 5.30 1.72
C LEU A 22 8.57 4.63 2.84
N HIS A 23 8.06 4.61 4.08
CA HIS A 23 8.68 3.88 5.17
C HIS A 23 8.67 2.37 4.91
N LEU A 24 7.55 1.80 4.45
CA LEU A 24 7.48 0.38 4.06
C LEU A 24 8.55 0.03 3.02
N GLY A 25 8.74 0.86 1.98
CA GLY A 25 9.75 0.64 0.95
C GLY A 25 11.19 0.53 1.45
N ASN A 26 11.49 1.02 2.65
CA ASN A 26 12.81 0.95 3.29
C ASN A 26 12.98 -0.25 4.23
N VAL A 27 11.94 -1.07 4.45
CA VAL A 27 12.00 -2.28 5.26
C VAL A 27 12.67 -3.40 4.46
N ASN A 28 13.79 -3.92 4.96
CA ASN A 28 14.52 -5.01 4.32
C ASN A 28 14.49 -6.29 5.18
N PHE A 29 14.50 -7.44 4.50
CA PHE A 29 14.43 -8.75 5.14
C PHE A 29 15.71 -9.56 4.92
N VAL A 30 16.04 -10.43 5.87
CA VAL A 30 17.12 -11.42 5.79
C VAL A 30 16.61 -12.77 6.27
N LYS A 31 17.36 -13.83 5.99
CA LYS A 31 16.99 -15.19 6.41
C LYS A 31 16.82 -15.26 7.93
N GLY A 32 15.70 -15.83 8.35
CA GLY A 32 15.37 -16.08 9.74
C GLY A 32 16.08 -17.31 10.30
N ASN A 33 15.69 -17.71 11.51
CA ASN A 33 16.28 -18.84 12.21
C ASN A 33 15.70 -20.19 11.76
N GLU A 34 14.47 -20.19 11.25
CA GLU A 34 13.77 -21.38 10.75
C GLU A 34 13.94 -21.52 9.23
N VAL A 35 13.70 -22.74 8.72
CA VAL A 35 13.72 -23.02 7.28
C VAL A 35 12.67 -22.16 6.57
N ASP A 36 13.04 -21.54 5.45
CA ASP A 36 12.19 -20.65 4.65
C ASP A 36 11.54 -19.50 5.44
N SER A 37 12.18 -19.06 6.52
CA SER A 37 11.73 -17.91 7.31
C SER A 37 12.53 -16.65 7.01
N SER A 38 11.93 -15.51 7.33
CA SER A 38 12.52 -14.19 7.22
C SER A 38 12.43 -13.44 8.55
N LYS A 39 13.32 -12.48 8.70
CA LYS A 39 13.31 -11.49 9.78
C LYS A 39 13.76 -10.14 9.23
N LEU A 40 13.48 -9.07 9.97
CA LEU A 40 14.01 -7.74 9.65
C LEU A 40 15.53 -7.75 9.61
N LYS A 41 16.11 -7.02 8.65
CA LYS A 41 17.56 -6.98 8.41
C LYS A 41 18.33 -6.35 9.56
N ASP A 42 17.85 -5.22 10.06
CA ASP A 42 18.55 -4.36 11.02
C ASP A 42 17.60 -3.43 11.77
N GLU A 43 18.14 -2.70 12.75
CA GLU A 43 17.43 -1.66 13.51
C GLU A 43 16.83 -0.56 12.62
N LYS A 44 17.43 -0.28 11.45
CA LYS A 44 16.88 0.68 10.49
C LYS A 44 15.56 0.17 9.91
N SER A 45 15.54 -1.10 9.50
CA SER A 45 14.34 -1.76 8.98
C SER A 45 13.23 -1.81 10.04
N LEU A 46 13.61 -2.06 11.31
CA LEU A 46 12.69 -1.99 12.45
C LEU A 46 12.12 -0.59 12.68
N HIS A 47 12.96 0.45 12.63
CA HIS A 47 12.51 1.84 12.73
C HIS A 47 11.52 2.21 11.62
N HIS A 48 11.80 1.82 10.37
CA HIS A 48 10.90 2.07 9.25
C HIS A 48 9.58 1.31 9.41
N LEU A 49 9.61 0.04 9.83
CA LEU A 49 8.40 -0.74 10.09
C LEU A 49 7.54 -0.10 11.19
N ARG A 50 8.15 0.28 12.32
CA ARG A 50 7.48 0.99 13.43
C ARG A 50 6.81 2.28 12.98
N THR A 51 7.55 3.07 12.20
CA THR A 51 7.02 4.33 11.69
C THR A 51 5.85 4.08 10.75
N ALA A 52 5.95 3.11 9.84
CA ALA A 52 4.85 2.73 8.97
C ALA A 52 3.62 2.26 9.77
N ALA A 53 3.82 1.40 10.78
CA ALA A 53 2.74 0.93 11.64
C ALA A 53 2.04 2.08 12.38
N GLY A 54 2.81 3.03 12.93
CA GLY A 54 2.27 4.22 13.60
C GLY A 54 1.47 5.12 12.66
N LEU A 55 1.96 5.33 11.43
CA LEU A 55 1.27 6.13 10.41
C LEU A 55 -0.02 5.44 9.91
N LEU A 56 0.00 4.10 9.78
CA LEU A 56 -1.17 3.29 9.42
C LEU A 56 -2.10 3.00 10.60
N MET A 57 -1.72 3.42 11.80
CA MET A 57 -2.45 3.18 13.05
C MET A 57 -2.75 1.69 13.29
N CYS A 58 -1.78 0.82 12.98
CA CYS A 58 -1.87 -0.61 13.20
C CYS A 58 -0.79 -1.12 14.16
N ASP A 59 -0.96 -2.34 14.65
CA ASP A 59 0.01 -2.98 15.52
C ASP A 59 1.30 -3.32 14.75
N GLU A 60 2.44 -2.96 15.32
CA GLU A 60 3.77 -3.21 14.74
C GLU A 60 4.00 -4.70 14.47
N LYS A 61 3.63 -5.56 15.42
CA LYS A 61 3.89 -6.99 15.32
C LYS A 61 2.96 -7.66 14.33
N ALA A 62 1.70 -7.25 14.29
CA ALA A 62 0.75 -7.70 13.28
C ALA A 62 1.19 -7.29 11.87
N LEU A 63 1.72 -6.07 11.70
CA LEU A 63 2.29 -5.63 10.43
C LEU A 63 3.51 -6.49 10.05
N GLU A 64 4.47 -6.68 10.95
CA GLU A 64 5.62 -7.57 10.72
C GLU A 64 5.19 -8.98 10.31
N ASP A 65 4.26 -9.57 11.05
CA ASP A 65 3.76 -10.92 10.81
C ASP A 65 3.04 -11.02 9.46
N SER A 66 2.29 -9.99 9.04
CA SER A 66 1.65 -9.95 7.72
C SER A 66 2.65 -9.92 6.56
N LEU A 67 3.85 -9.38 6.80
CA LEU A 67 4.92 -9.31 5.80
C LEU A 67 5.74 -10.60 5.77
N CYS A 68 6.03 -11.18 6.93
CA CYS A 68 6.92 -12.33 7.09
C CYS A 68 6.19 -13.69 7.08
N LYS A 69 4.86 -13.71 7.16
CA LYS A 69 4.06 -14.94 7.23
C LYS A 69 2.87 -14.86 6.28
N ARG A 70 2.46 -16.03 5.79
CA ARG A 70 1.24 -16.21 5.02
C ARG A 70 0.26 -17.08 5.80
N VAL A 71 -0.94 -16.56 5.98
CA VAL A 71 -2.07 -17.31 6.55
C VAL A 71 -2.83 -17.97 5.40
N ILE A 72 -3.00 -19.28 5.48
CA ILE A 72 -3.77 -20.10 4.55
C ILE A 72 -5.02 -20.57 5.29
N VAL A 73 -6.18 -20.11 4.84
CA VAL A 73 -7.48 -20.49 5.41
C VAL A 73 -7.90 -21.83 4.80
N THR A 74 -8.08 -22.85 5.62
CA THR A 74 -8.61 -24.17 5.21
C THR A 74 -9.91 -24.46 5.99
N PRO A 75 -10.72 -25.44 5.54
CA PRO A 75 -11.93 -25.85 6.27
C PRO A 75 -11.66 -26.28 7.72
N ASP A 76 -10.47 -26.82 7.97
CA ASP A 76 -10.05 -27.31 9.29
C ASP A 76 -9.36 -26.23 10.15
N GLY A 77 -9.19 -25.01 9.62
CA GLY A 77 -8.65 -23.86 10.35
C GLY A 77 -7.59 -23.06 9.58
N ASN A 78 -6.95 -22.13 10.28
CA ASN A 78 -5.91 -21.28 9.70
C ASN A 78 -4.52 -21.89 9.89
N ILE A 79 -3.81 -22.13 8.78
CA ILE A 79 -2.43 -22.59 8.77
C ILE A 79 -1.54 -21.37 8.49
N THR A 80 -0.61 -21.08 9.40
CA THR A 80 0.36 -19.99 9.20
C THR A 80 1.69 -20.57 8.74
N LYS A 81 2.19 -20.10 7.60
CA LYS A 81 3.48 -20.50 7.04
C LYS A 81 4.43 -19.30 7.02
N PRO A 82 5.68 -19.43 7.50
CA PRO A 82 6.68 -18.37 7.33
C PRO A 82 7.06 -18.18 5.85
N LEU A 83 7.50 -16.97 5.52
CA LEU A 83 7.96 -16.59 4.19
C LEU A 83 9.47 -16.34 4.22
N ASP A 84 10.15 -16.74 3.16
CA ASP A 84 11.55 -16.40 2.95
C ASP A 84 11.72 -14.90 2.65
N PRO A 85 12.95 -14.36 2.66
CA PRO A 85 13.18 -12.92 2.48
C PRO A 85 12.67 -12.36 1.14
N ASP A 86 12.69 -13.15 0.08
CA ASP A 86 12.26 -12.71 -1.25
C ASP A 86 10.73 -12.60 -1.29
N LEU A 87 10.04 -13.61 -0.74
CA LEU A 87 8.58 -13.60 -0.59
C LEU A 87 8.10 -12.50 0.39
N ALA A 88 8.83 -12.24 1.47
CA ALA A 88 8.52 -11.14 2.39
C ALA A 88 8.67 -9.77 1.70
N THR A 89 9.68 -9.62 0.85
CA THR A 89 9.87 -8.42 0.01
C THR A 89 8.71 -8.24 -0.97
N LEU A 90 8.28 -9.32 -1.64
CA LEU A 90 7.11 -9.30 -2.51
C LEU A 90 5.82 -8.96 -1.73
N SER A 91 5.65 -9.47 -0.51
CA SER A 91 4.51 -9.16 0.35
C SER A 91 4.46 -7.68 0.72
N ARG A 92 5.60 -7.09 1.12
CA ARG A 92 5.77 -5.65 1.37
C ARG A 92 5.41 -4.80 0.16
N ASP A 93 5.89 -5.18 -1.02
CA ASP A 93 5.64 -4.44 -2.25
C ASP A 93 4.18 -4.56 -2.68
N ALA A 94 3.57 -5.74 -2.51
CA ALA A 94 2.16 -5.95 -2.77
C ALA A 94 1.29 -5.07 -1.85
N LEU A 95 1.57 -5.08 -0.54
CA LEU A 95 0.89 -4.21 0.42
C LEU A 95 1.02 -2.73 0.04
N SER A 96 2.24 -2.28 -0.26
CA SER A 96 2.52 -0.89 -0.65
C SER A 96 1.73 -0.49 -1.89
N LYS A 97 1.72 -1.33 -2.93
CA LYS A 97 0.96 -1.11 -4.16
C LYS A 97 -0.55 -1.09 -3.91
N THR A 98 -1.05 -2.02 -3.09
CA THR A 98 -2.48 -2.07 -2.74
C THR A 98 -2.92 -0.81 -2.00
N VAL A 99 -2.16 -0.37 -0.98
CA VAL A 99 -2.48 0.84 -0.21
C VAL A 99 -2.45 2.08 -1.13
N TYR A 100 -1.43 2.21 -1.98
CA TYR A 100 -1.36 3.31 -2.95
C TYR A 100 -2.54 3.31 -3.92
N SER A 101 -2.88 2.14 -4.49
CA SER A 101 -4.01 2.00 -5.41
C SER A 101 -5.31 2.45 -4.76
N ARG A 102 -5.57 2.01 -3.51
CA ARG A 102 -6.79 2.40 -2.78
C ARG A 102 -6.85 3.89 -2.47
N LEU A 103 -5.70 4.49 -2.14
CA LEU A 103 -5.60 5.93 -1.95
C LEU A 103 -5.90 6.69 -3.25
N PHE A 104 -5.34 6.23 -4.37
CA PHE A 104 -5.56 6.84 -5.67
C PHE A 104 -7.04 6.75 -6.10
N ASP A 105 -7.65 5.58 -5.98
CA ASP A 105 -9.07 5.38 -6.26
C ASP A 105 -9.94 6.34 -5.44
N TRP A 106 -9.64 6.48 -4.14
CA TRP A 106 -10.35 7.39 -3.24
C TRP A 106 -10.19 8.86 -3.64
N ILE A 107 -8.98 9.28 -4.04
CA ILE A 107 -8.74 10.66 -4.54
C ILE A 107 -9.57 10.92 -5.80
N VAL A 108 -9.58 9.98 -6.76
CA VAL A 108 -10.37 10.09 -7.99
C VAL A 108 -11.85 10.20 -7.68
N GLU A 109 -12.37 9.36 -6.76
CA GLU A 109 -13.75 9.42 -6.32
C GLU A 109 -14.10 10.79 -5.71
N LYS A 110 -13.25 11.32 -4.82
CA LYS A 110 -13.46 12.64 -4.20
C LYS A 110 -13.49 13.77 -5.21
N ILE A 111 -12.58 13.74 -6.20
CA ILE A 111 -12.56 14.72 -7.28
C ILE A 111 -13.84 14.62 -8.13
N ASN A 112 -14.27 13.41 -8.49
CA ASN A 112 -15.49 13.20 -9.27
C ASN A 112 -16.74 13.71 -8.53
N ILE A 113 -16.84 13.48 -7.22
CA ILE A 113 -17.92 14.02 -6.39
C ILE A 113 -17.88 15.56 -6.39
N SER A 114 -16.69 16.17 -6.28
CA SER A 114 -16.54 17.63 -6.22
C SER A 114 -16.83 18.33 -7.54
N ILE A 115 -16.47 17.72 -8.67
CA ILE A 115 -16.80 18.27 -10.01
C ILE A 115 -18.30 18.15 -10.26
N GLY A 116 -18.89 17.03 -9.83
CA GLY A 116 -20.30 16.72 -10.06
C GLY A 116 -20.56 16.29 -11.50
N GLN A 117 -21.59 15.47 -11.69
CA GLN A 117 -22.12 15.12 -13.01
C GLN A 117 -23.63 15.38 -12.98
N ASP A 118 -24.16 15.92 -14.08
CA ASP A 118 -25.60 16.01 -14.29
C ASP A 118 -26.14 14.61 -14.65
N PRO A 119 -26.93 13.97 -13.78
CA PRO A 119 -27.45 12.62 -14.03
C PRO A 119 -28.47 12.59 -15.18
N ASP A 120 -29.04 13.73 -15.55
CA ASP A 120 -30.03 13.86 -16.62
C ASP A 120 -29.39 14.25 -17.97
N ALA A 121 -28.06 14.33 -18.02
CA ALA A 121 -27.34 14.68 -19.23
C ALA A 121 -27.61 13.69 -20.37
N ALA A 122 -28.19 14.18 -21.47
CA ALA A 122 -28.48 13.38 -22.65
C ALA A 122 -27.23 12.98 -23.45
N SER A 123 -26.07 13.58 -23.19
CA SER A 123 -24.82 13.37 -23.92
C SER A 123 -23.61 13.69 -23.04
N LEU A 124 -22.50 12.97 -23.26
CA LEU A 124 -21.22 13.15 -22.57
C LEU A 124 -20.08 13.24 -23.59
N ILE A 125 -19.15 14.18 -23.37
CA ILE A 125 -17.90 14.28 -24.13
C ILE A 125 -16.76 13.80 -23.22
N GLY A 126 -16.15 12.67 -23.57
CA GLY A 126 -14.98 12.14 -22.88
C GLY A 126 -13.69 12.63 -23.53
N VAL A 127 -12.76 13.15 -22.73
CA VAL A 127 -11.39 13.45 -23.17
C VAL A 127 -10.48 12.33 -22.68
N LEU A 128 -9.81 11.65 -23.61
CA LEU A 128 -8.88 10.58 -23.29
C LEU A 128 -7.46 11.16 -23.23
N ASP A 129 -6.89 11.16 -22.02
CA ASP A 129 -5.48 11.44 -21.79
C ASP A 129 -4.85 10.22 -21.12
N ILE A 130 -3.99 9.52 -21.85
CA ILE A 130 -3.26 8.34 -21.39
C ILE A 130 -1.79 8.53 -21.74
N TYR A 131 -0.92 8.01 -20.88
CA TYR A 131 0.52 8.05 -21.12
C TYR A 131 0.87 7.41 -22.47
N GLY A 132 1.83 8.02 -23.17
CA GLY A 132 2.34 7.53 -24.44
C GLY A 132 3.17 6.25 -24.29
N PHE A 133 3.50 5.63 -25.42
CA PHE A 133 4.35 4.45 -25.44
C PHE A 133 5.75 4.76 -24.91
N GLU A 134 6.19 4.01 -23.91
CA GLU A 134 7.57 4.01 -23.43
C GLU A 134 8.28 2.76 -23.95
N SER A 135 9.52 2.92 -24.44
CA SER A 135 10.34 1.81 -24.94
C SER A 135 11.62 1.74 -24.12
N PHE A 136 11.62 0.84 -23.15
CA PHE A 136 12.77 0.56 -22.30
C PHE A 136 13.28 -0.87 -22.55
N LYS A 137 14.50 -1.15 -22.07
CA LYS A 137 15.07 -2.51 -22.12
C LYS A 137 14.27 -3.51 -21.29
N VAL A 138 13.63 -3.04 -20.23
CA VAL A 138 12.67 -3.77 -19.40
C VAL A 138 11.48 -2.83 -19.24
N ASN A 139 10.31 -3.27 -19.69
CA ASN A 139 9.05 -2.53 -19.56
C ASN A 139 8.28 -3.06 -18.34
#